data_AF-A0A7J0D1V2-F1
#
_entry.id   AF-A0A7J0D1V2-F1
#
_cell.length_a   1.000
_cell.length_b   1.000
_cell.length_c   1.000
_cell.angle_alpha   90.00
_cell.angle_beta   90.00
_cell.angle_gamma   90.00
#
_symmetry.space_group_name_H-M   'P 1'
#
loop_
_entity.id
_entity.type
_entity.pdbx_description
1 polymer ?
#
loop_
_entity_poly.entity_id
_entity_poly.type
_entity_poly.pdbx_seq_one_letter_code
_entity_poly.pdbx_strand_id
1 'polypeptide(L)'
;MLCEKPLANTVAEAEAMVRAAEAAEARGQVAMVGFNYRKVPAITYARQLIADGRLGTLRHVRASYLQDWLVDPASPLTWRLKREHAGSGALGDLGAHIVDLAQYLAGSC
;
A
#
# COMPACT_ATOMS: atom_id res chain seq x y z
N MET A 1 -6.07 9.12 -13.20
CA MET A 1 -4.73 9.40 -12.64
C MET A 1 -4.26 8.17 -11.88
N LEU A 2 -3.04 7.71 -12.13
CA LEU A 2 -2.39 6.65 -11.36
C LEU A 2 -1.25 7.29 -10.57
N CYS A 3 -1.31 7.19 -9.25
CA CYS A 3 -0.28 7.69 -8.34
C CYS A 3 0.47 6.52 -7.73
N GLU A 4 1.79 6.65 -7.57
CA GLU A 4 2.57 5.66 -6.81
C GLU A 4 2.19 5.64 -5.33
N LYS A 5 2.59 4.58 -4.65
CA LYS A 5 2.48 4.49 -3.18
C LYS A 5 3.75 5.04 -2.50
N PRO A 6 3.67 5.45 -1.22
CA PRO A 6 2.44 5.76 -0.49
C PRO A 6 1.73 6.97 -1.11
N LEU A 7 0.42 7.11 -0.89
CA LEU A 7 -0.38 8.17 -1.52
C LEU A 7 0.22 9.57 -1.28
N ALA A 8 0.73 9.83 -0.08
CA ALA A 8 1.47 11.04 0.28
C ALA A 8 2.39 10.77 1.49
N ASN A 9 3.19 11.78 1.86
CA ASN A 9 4.08 11.72 3.02
C ASN A 9 3.35 12.01 4.34
N THR A 10 2.21 12.70 4.28
CA THR A 10 1.40 13.04 5.45
C THR A 10 -0.08 12.72 5.22
N VAL A 11 -0.81 12.53 6.33
CA VAL A 11 -2.27 12.30 6.29
C VAL A 11 -2.98 13.52 5.68
N ALA A 12 -2.60 14.74 6.06
CA ALA A 12 -3.24 15.95 5.54
C ALA A 12 -3.11 16.09 4.01
N GLU A 13 -1.94 15.75 3.46
CA GLU A 13 -1.74 15.71 2.00
C GLU A 13 -2.57 14.61 1.35
N ALA A 14 -2.59 13.41 1.93
CA ALA A 14 -3.39 12.29 1.44
C ALA A 14 -4.89 12.63 1.43
N GLU A 15 -5.41 13.24 2.48
CA GLU A 15 -6.80 13.72 2.55
C GLU A 15 -7.11 14.77 1.47
N ALA A 16 -6.17 15.68 1.18
CA ALA A 16 -6.33 16.64 0.10
C ALA A 16 -6.41 15.97 -1.27
N MET A 17 -5.58 14.93 -1.50
CA MET A 17 -5.62 14.13 -2.72
C MET A 17 -6.92 13.33 -2.84
N VAL A 18 -7.42 12.77 -1.74
CA VAL A 18 -8.72 12.07 -1.70
C VAL A 18 -9.85 13.01 -2.09
N ARG A 19 -9.94 14.20 -1.48
CA ARG A 19 -10.95 15.21 -1.85
C ARG A 19 -10.89 15.60 -3.33
N ALA A 20 -9.67 15.73 -3.89
CA ALA A 20 -9.50 16.02 -5.30
C ALA A 20 -9.94 14.86 -6.20
N ALA A 21 -9.66 13.62 -5.79
CA ALA A 21 -10.08 12.41 -6.50
C ALA A 21 -11.62 12.26 -6.49
N GLU A 22 -12.28 12.46 -5.35
CA GLU A 22 -13.75 12.43 -5.23
C GLU A 22 -14.41 13.48 -6.13
N ALA A 23 -13.89 14.71 -6.14
CA ALA A 23 -14.39 15.75 -7.03
C ALA A 23 -14.18 15.40 -8.53
N ALA A 24 -13.12 14.66 -8.86
CA ALA A 24 -12.83 14.20 -10.21
C ALA A 24 -13.70 13.02 -10.64
N GLU A 25 -14.04 12.13 -9.72
CA GLU A 25 -14.96 11.02 -9.95
C GLU A 25 -16.35 11.52 -10.38
N ALA A 26 -16.84 12.60 -9.78
CA ALA A 26 -18.08 13.27 -10.20
C ALA A 26 -18.08 13.74 -11.67
N ARG A 27 -16.90 13.83 -12.30
CA ARG A 27 -16.71 14.16 -13.73
C ARG A 27 -16.33 12.94 -14.58
N GLY A 28 -16.49 11.73 -14.05
CA GLY A 28 -16.17 10.47 -14.72
C GLY A 28 -14.66 10.15 -14.78
N GLN A 29 -13.84 10.82 -13.96
CA GLN A 29 -12.40 10.56 -13.94
C GLN A 29 -12.04 9.55 -12.85
N VAL A 30 -11.25 8.53 -13.21
CA VAL A 30 -10.80 7.51 -12.25
C VAL A 30 -9.44 7.89 -11.67
N ALA A 31 -9.29 7.76 -10.36
CA ALA A 31 -8.02 7.87 -9.64
C ALA A 31 -7.67 6.53 -8.97
N MET A 32 -6.39 6.17 -8.95
CA MET A 32 -5.90 4.92 -8.36
C MET A 32 -4.52 5.11 -7.72
N VAL A 33 -4.29 4.43 -6.59
CA VAL A 33 -2.96 4.26 -5.98
C VAL A 33 -2.34 2.94 -6.44
N GLY A 34 -1.06 2.97 -6.79
CA GLY A 34 -0.26 1.89 -7.35
C GLY A 34 0.10 0.77 -6.37
N PHE A 35 -0.84 0.25 -5.59
CA PHE A 35 -0.62 -0.98 -4.81
C PHE A 35 -0.65 -2.22 -5.72
N ASN A 36 0.38 -2.36 -6.54
CA ASN A 36 0.50 -3.33 -7.60
C ASN A 36 0.45 -4.80 -7.12
N TYR A 37 0.91 -5.11 -5.90
CA TYR A 37 0.86 -6.49 -5.38
C TYR A 37 -0.56 -7.06 -5.27
N ARG A 38 -1.61 -6.23 -5.19
CA ARG A 38 -3.01 -6.68 -5.30
C ARG A 38 -3.29 -7.41 -6.61
N LYS A 39 -2.53 -7.12 -7.66
CA LYS A 39 -2.67 -7.68 -9.02
C LYS A 39 -1.83 -8.92 -9.27
N VAL A 40 -1.06 -9.39 -8.29
CA VAL A 40 -0.44 -10.71 -8.37
C VAL A 40 -1.55 -11.78 -8.40
N PRO A 41 -1.58 -12.69 -9.40
CA PRO A 41 -2.68 -13.65 -9.55
C PRO A 41 -2.96 -14.47 -8.29
N ALA A 42 -1.92 -14.90 -7.58
CA ALA A 42 -2.05 -15.64 -6.33
C ALA A 42 -2.75 -14.83 -5.22
N ILE A 43 -2.51 -13.52 -5.14
CA ILE A 43 -3.17 -12.63 -4.16
C ILE A 43 -4.64 -12.43 -4.53
N THR A 44 -4.93 -12.21 -5.80
CA THR A 44 -6.31 -12.09 -6.29
C THR A 44 -7.08 -13.40 -6.05
N TYR A 45 -6.47 -14.55 -6.29
CA TYR A 45 -7.07 -15.85 -6.03
C TYR A 45 -7.28 -16.11 -4.53
N ALA A 46 -6.33 -15.75 -3.68
CA ALA A 46 -6.49 -15.85 -2.22
C ALA A 46 -7.69 -15.02 -1.73
N ARG A 47 -7.85 -13.79 -2.26
CA ARG A 47 -9.04 -12.97 -1.96
C ARG A 47 -10.33 -13.66 -2.38
N GLN A 48 -10.36 -14.30 -3.55
CA GLN A 48 -11.52 -15.04 -4.01
C GLN A 48 -11.86 -16.20 -3.06
N LEU A 49 -10.88 -17.01 -2.66
CA LEU A 49 -11.10 -18.11 -1.69
C LEU A 49 -11.68 -17.62 -0.37
N ILE A 50 -11.24 -16.46 0.12
CA ILE A 50 -11.76 -15.83 1.34
C ILE A 50 -13.21 -15.38 1.12
N ALA A 51 -13.49 -14.68 0.00
CA ALA A 51 -14.83 -14.21 -0.34
C ALA A 51 -15.83 -15.36 -0.54
N ASP A 52 -15.38 -16.48 -1.10
CA ASP A 52 -16.17 -17.70 -1.28
C ASP A 52 -16.39 -18.48 0.05
N GLY A 53 -15.90 -17.95 1.18
CA GLY A 53 -16.08 -18.54 2.51
C GLY A 53 -15.23 -19.80 2.76
N ARG A 54 -14.29 -20.14 1.86
CA ARG A 54 -13.54 -21.40 1.92
C ARG A 54 -12.58 -21.50 3.11
N LEU A 55 -12.23 -20.36 3.72
CA LEU A 55 -11.37 -20.29 4.91
C LEU A 55 -12.18 -20.08 6.21
N GLY A 56 -13.50 -19.97 6.13
CA GLY A 56 -14.33 -19.56 7.26
C GLY A 56 -13.98 -18.14 7.74
N THR A 57 -14.15 -17.88 9.02
CA THR A 57 -13.80 -16.58 9.61
C THR A 57 -12.29 -16.47 9.81
N LEU A 58 -11.68 -15.38 9.31
CA LEU A 58 -10.27 -15.07 9.55
C LEU A 58 -10.08 -14.54 10.98
N ARG A 59 -9.12 -15.11 11.72
CA ARG A 59 -8.83 -14.74 13.13
C ARG A 59 -7.49 -14.05 13.31
N HIS A 60 -6.57 -14.26 12.37
CA HIS A 60 -5.21 -13.74 12.46
C HIS A 60 -4.67 -13.46 11.07
N VAL A 61 -3.98 -12.33 10.92
CA VAL A 61 -3.23 -11.96 9.72
C VAL A 61 -1.80 -11.70 10.13
N ARG A 62 -0.86 -12.38 9.47
CA ARG A 62 0.57 -12.16 9.62
C ARG A 62 1.16 -11.90 8.24
N ALA A 63 1.96 -10.85 8.13
CA ALA A 63 2.60 -10.47 6.88
C ALA A 63 3.98 -9.89 7.16
N SER A 64 4.88 -10.02 6.19
CA SER A 64 6.25 -9.52 6.27
C SER A 64 6.72 -9.16 4.87
N TYR A 65 7.44 -8.04 4.77
CA TYR A 65 8.14 -7.63 3.56
C TYR A 65 9.59 -7.39 3.97
N LEU A 66 10.43 -8.38 3.67
CA LEU A 66 11.82 -8.43 4.08
C LEU A 66 12.71 -8.14 2.87
N GLN A 67 13.63 -7.20 3.04
CA GLN A 67 14.60 -6.80 2.03
C GLN A 67 15.94 -6.48 2.70
N ASP A 68 17.03 -6.60 1.94
CA ASP A 68 18.41 -6.46 2.41
C ASP A 68 19.22 -5.42 1.61
N TRP A 69 18.60 -4.66 0.70
CA TRP A 69 19.31 -3.74 -0.20
C TRP A 69 20.01 -2.54 0.48
N LEU A 70 19.82 -2.33 1.80
CA LEU A 70 20.56 -1.36 2.63
C LEU A 70 21.23 -2.01 3.85
N VAL A 71 21.51 -3.31 3.80
CA VAL A 71 22.18 -4.00 4.92
C VAL A 71 23.64 -3.56 5.06
N ASP A 72 24.29 -3.17 3.96
CA ASP A 72 25.66 -2.66 3.95
C ASP A 72 25.71 -1.21 4.49
N PRO A 73 26.42 -0.95 5.61
CA PRO A 73 26.60 0.39 6.15
C PRO A 73 27.32 1.37 5.21
N ALA A 74 28.06 0.87 4.21
CA ALA A 74 28.69 1.68 3.18
C ALA A 74 27.71 2.15 2.08
N SER A 75 26.46 1.66 2.10
CA SER A 75 25.42 2.11 1.16
C SER A 75 25.24 3.62 1.22
N PRO A 76 25.24 4.33 0.07
CA PRO A 76 25.14 5.78 0.07
C PRO A 76 23.76 6.25 0.55
N LEU A 77 23.74 7.42 1.20
CA LEU A 77 22.49 8.06 1.59
C LEU A 77 21.71 8.50 0.34
N THR A 78 20.55 7.90 0.11
CA THR A 78 19.63 8.26 -0.98
C THR A 78 18.40 9.01 -0.47
N TRP A 79 17.56 9.53 -1.38
CA TRP A 79 16.33 10.23 -1.03
C TRP A 79 15.37 9.38 -0.16
N ARG A 80 15.38 8.05 -0.33
CA ARG A 80 14.57 7.11 0.45
C ARG A 80 14.93 7.09 1.94
N LEU A 81 16.13 7.56 2.28
CA LEU A 81 16.63 7.64 3.65
C LEU A 81 16.49 9.06 4.24
N LYS A 82 15.90 10.00 3.50
CA LYS A 82 15.69 11.39 3.93
C LYS A 82 14.21 11.64 4.20
N ARG A 83 13.88 11.98 5.45
CA ARG A 83 12.49 12.23 5.90
C ARG A 83 11.77 13.29 5.07
N GLU A 84 12.49 14.36 4.71
CA GLU A 84 11.95 15.49 3.93
C GLU A 84 11.44 15.09 2.54
N HIS A 85 11.93 13.98 1.98
CA HIS A 85 11.51 13.49 0.66
C HIS A 85 10.60 12.27 0.74
N ALA A 86 10.94 11.29 1.60
CA ALA A 86 10.24 10.01 1.66
C ALA A 86 9.13 9.96 2.73
N GLY A 87 9.08 10.93 3.64
CA GLY A 87 8.18 10.96 4.79
C GLY A 87 8.57 9.97 5.90
N SER A 88 8.87 8.72 5.53
CA SER A 88 9.34 7.65 6.40
C SER A 88 10.26 6.67 5.63
N GLY A 89 10.82 5.68 6.34
CA GLY A 89 11.65 4.64 5.73
C GLY A 89 10.85 3.40 5.32
N ALA A 90 11.29 2.21 5.77
CA ALA A 90 10.66 0.92 5.45
C ALA A 90 9.15 0.87 5.75
N LEU A 91 8.65 1.66 6.71
CA LEU A 91 7.23 1.75 7.03
C LEU A 91 6.39 2.25 5.83
N GLY A 92 6.78 3.37 5.22
CA GLY A 92 6.06 3.94 4.08
C GLY A 92 6.36 3.21 2.77
N ASP A 93 7.60 2.70 2.61
CA ASP A 93 7.99 2.04 1.36
C ASP A 93 7.46 0.60 1.26
N LEU A 94 7.71 -0.22 2.29
CA LEU A 94 7.38 -1.65 2.32
C LEU A 94 6.13 -1.92 3.14
N GLY A 95 6.04 -1.30 4.32
CA GLY A 95 4.92 -1.48 5.26
C GLY A 95 3.58 -1.06 4.64
N ALA A 96 3.55 -0.03 3.81
CA ALA A 96 2.34 0.39 3.11
C ALA A 96 1.75 -0.74 2.24
N HIS A 97 2.59 -1.53 1.54
CA HIS A 97 2.12 -2.69 0.79
C HIS A 97 1.57 -3.79 1.68
N ILE A 98 2.17 -4.02 2.85
CA ILE A 98 1.69 -5.03 3.80
C ILE A 98 0.32 -4.63 4.36
N VAL A 99 0.19 -3.38 4.80
CA VAL A 99 -1.06 -2.83 5.34
C VAL A 99 -2.16 -2.87 4.27
N ASP A 100 -1.81 -2.55 3.03
CA ASP A 100 -2.69 -2.64 1.88
C ASP A 100 -3.19 -4.07 1.62
N LEU A 101 -2.28 -5.05 1.57
CA LEU A 101 -2.60 -6.46 1.31
C LEU A 101 -3.41 -7.08 2.45
N ALA A 102 -3.08 -6.75 3.70
CA ALA A 102 -3.83 -7.21 4.87
C ALA A 102 -5.30 -6.77 4.78
N GLN A 103 -5.54 -5.49 4.47
CA GLN A 103 -6.90 -4.97 4.29
C GLN A 103 -7.58 -5.51 3.04
N TYR A 104 -6.83 -5.68 1.94
CA TYR A 104 -7.36 -6.23 0.68
C TYR A 104 -7.87 -7.67 0.84
N LEU A 105 -7.23 -8.48 1.69
CA LEU A 105 -7.58 -9.88 1.94
C LEU A 105 -8.58 -10.04 3.10
N ALA A 106 -8.36 -9.36 4.22
CA ALA A 106 -9.12 -9.58 5.45
C ALA A 106 -10.21 -8.54 5.72
N GLY A 107 -10.26 -7.45 4.95
CA GLY A 107 -11.11 -6.30 5.22
C GLY A 107 -10.48 -5.30 6.19
N SER A 108 -11.17 -4.19 6.43
CA SER A 108 -10.80 -3.23 7.48
C SER A 108 -11.18 -3.78 8.85
N CYS A 109 -10.27 -3.66 9.82
CA CYS A 109 -10.54 -3.86 11.24
C CYS A 109 -11.53 -2.81 11.76
#